data_AF-A0A7S0YLJ8-F1
#
_entry.id   AF-A0A7S0YLJ8-F1
#
_cell.length_a   1.000
_cell.length_b   1.000
_cell.length_c   1.000
_cell.angle_alpha   90.00
_cell.angle_beta   90.00
_cell.angle_gamma   90.00
#
_symmetry.space_group_name_H-M   'P 1'
#
loop_
_entity.id
_entity.type
_entity.pdbx_description
1 polymer ?
#
loop_
_entity_poly.entity_id
_entity_poly.type
_entity_poly.pdbx_seq_one_letter_code
_entity_poly.pdbx_strand_id
1 'polypeptide(L)'
;REVVGSRAGEVAAFYAACGGRVSQIHSLFCGIAQANGRQPIPPQAMAALLEMTKDQGSQSPVVVTEAQLIKALQKLVKEEESDGDFASKVVGPLVAATERAQHACTQIALLRPALERLHERSGGACKTLYEFFSDLLPEDQRAQFSVQAFNAVVMRVSPATEKVGIQQFLLSFEDSIDVSDNAEKILPVLERHIDKFDPAPP
;
A
#
# COMPACT_ATOMS: atom_id res chain seq x y z
N ARG A 1 12.70 21.12 11.46
CA ARG A 1 12.16 20.66 12.77
C ARG A 1 10.93 21.46 13.16
N GLU A 2 11.00 22.79 13.19
CA GLU A 2 9.83 23.68 13.38
C GLU A 2 8.85 23.62 12.18
N VAL A 3 9.40 23.55 10.96
CA VAL A 3 8.63 23.40 9.70
C VAL A 3 7.76 22.13 9.62
N VAL A 4 8.17 21.05 10.30
CA VAL A 4 7.32 19.84 10.41
C VAL A 4 6.21 20.07 11.43
N GLY A 5 6.51 20.79 12.52
CA GLY A 5 5.53 21.15 13.54
C GLY A 5 4.42 22.05 13.00
N SER A 6 4.73 22.96 12.08
CA SER A 6 3.73 23.79 11.40
C SER A 6 2.82 23.00 10.44
N ARG A 7 3.16 21.72 10.15
CA ARG A 7 2.42 20.78 9.31
C ARG A 7 1.93 19.54 10.06
N ALA A 8 1.80 19.65 11.39
CA ALA A 8 1.38 18.53 12.23
C ALA A 8 0.00 17.98 11.84
N GLY A 9 -0.91 18.84 11.36
CA GLY A 9 -2.25 18.43 10.92
C GLY A 9 -2.21 17.51 9.70
N GLU A 10 -1.40 17.83 8.69
CA GLU A 10 -1.23 17.01 7.49
C GLU A 10 -0.57 15.66 7.82
N VAL A 11 0.42 15.66 8.73
CA VAL A 11 1.09 14.43 9.17
C VAL A 11 0.12 13.53 9.97
N ALA A 12 -0.66 14.11 10.88
CA ALA A 12 -1.66 13.38 11.65
C ALA A 12 -2.76 12.80 10.76
N ALA A 13 -3.21 13.55 9.75
CA ALA A 13 -4.20 13.09 8.78
C ALA A 13 -3.69 11.88 7.98
N PHE A 14 -2.46 11.95 7.48
CA PHE A 14 -1.83 10.82 6.80
C PHE A 14 -1.69 9.60 7.71
N TYR A 15 -1.22 9.80 8.95
CA TYR A 15 -1.02 8.73 9.91
C TYR A 15 -2.34 8.03 10.26
N ALA A 16 -3.41 8.80 10.49
CA ALA A 16 -4.74 8.27 10.74
C ALA A 16 -5.27 7.48 9.53
N ALA A 17 -5.04 7.97 8.32
CA ALA A 17 -5.49 7.30 7.09
C ALA A 17 -4.76 5.97 6.83
N CYS A 18 -3.44 5.91 7.06
CA CYS A 18 -2.66 4.70 6.81
C CYS A 18 -2.51 3.77 8.03
N GLY A 19 -3.02 4.17 9.20
CA GLY A 19 -2.91 3.39 10.45
C GLY A 19 -1.47 3.13 10.90
N GLY A 20 -0.52 3.99 10.51
CA GLY A 20 0.91 3.81 10.80
C GLY A 20 1.59 2.64 10.08
N ARG A 21 0.96 2.06 9.04
CA ARG A 21 1.52 0.92 8.29
C ARG A 21 2.81 1.31 7.57
N VAL A 22 3.88 0.55 7.81
CA VAL A 22 5.19 0.82 7.22
C VAL A 22 5.19 0.73 5.69
N SER A 23 4.35 -0.12 5.10
CA SER A 23 4.22 -0.21 3.64
C SER A 23 3.77 1.12 3.01
N GLN A 24 2.76 1.77 3.58
CA GLN A 24 2.21 3.05 3.14
C GLN A 24 3.17 4.20 3.42
N ILE A 25 3.78 4.21 4.61
CA ILE A 25 4.81 5.19 4.96
C ILE A 25 6.00 5.07 4.00
N HIS A 26 6.44 3.86 3.68
CA HIS A 26 7.52 3.63 2.73
C HIS A 26 7.17 4.17 1.34
N SER A 27 5.95 3.92 0.85
CA SER A 27 5.46 4.49 -0.41
C SER A 27 5.46 6.03 -0.40
N LEU A 28 5.04 6.66 0.69
CA LEU A 28 5.12 8.12 0.85
C LEU A 28 6.56 8.61 0.72
N PHE A 29 7.50 8.03 1.47
CA PHE A 29 8.90 8.46 1.45
C PHE A 29 9.58 8.23 0.09
N CYS A 30 9.22 7.14 -0.61
CA CYS A 30 9.63 6.92 -1.99
C CYS A 30 9.05 7.99 -2.93
N GLY A 31 7.77 8.35 -2.76
CA GLY A 31 7.14 9.43 -3.51
C GLY A 31 7.81 10.79 -3.27
N ILE A 32 8.14 11.10 -2.02
CA ILE A 32 8.95 12.28 -1.66
C ILE A 32 10.30 12.22 -2.37
N ALA A 33 11.03 11.10 -2.28
CA ALA A 33 12.34 10.97 -2.93
C ALA A 33 12.25 11.20 -4.44
N GLN A 34 11.28 10.58 -5.10
CA GLN A 34 11.06 10.70 -6.55
C GLN A 34 10.66 12.12 -6.98
N ALA A 35 9.74 12.76 -6.25
CA ALA A 35 9.36 14.16 -6.49
C ALA A 35 10.56 15.13 -6.39
N ASN A 36 11.61 14.70 -5.69
CA ASN A 36 12.86 15.44 -5.50
C ASN A 36 14.01 14.92 -6.38
N GLY A 37 13.73 14.12 -7.41
CA GLY A 37 14.72 13.59 -8.36
C GLY A 37 15.68 12.56 -7.75
N ARG A 38 15.31 11.93 -6.64
CA ARG A 38 16.11 10.90 -5.95
C ARG A 38 15.56 9.51 -6.19
N GLN A 39 16.42 8.52 -6.01
CA GLN A 39 16.04 7.11 -6.07
C GLN A 39 15.11 6.73 -4.91
N PRO A 40 14.19 5.75 -5.12
CA PRO A 40 13.38 5.18 -4.05
C PRO A 40 14.22 4.69 -2.87
N ILE A 41 13.70 4.83 -1.66
CA ILE A 41 14.41 4.44 -0.45
C ILE A 41 14.36 2.91 -0.33
N PRO A 42 15.50 2.20 -0.14
CA PRO A 42 15.48 0.76 0.10
C PRO A 42 14.76 0.39 1.40
N PRO A 43 14.09 -0.77 1.49
CA PRO A 43 13.37 -1.19 2.71
C PRO A 43 14.22 -1.18 3.99
N GLN A 44 15.50 -1.57 3.90
CA GLN A 44 16.40 -1.59 5.06
C GLN A 44 16.69 -0.17 5.57
N ALA A 45 16.84 0.80 4.65
CA ALA A 45 17.03 2.19 5.00
C ALA A 45 15.76 2.79 5.62
N MET A 46 14.56 2.33 5.19
CA MET A 46 13.30 2.76 5.79
C MET A 46 13.17 2.33 7.26
N ALA A 47 13.51 1.07 7.58
CA ALA A 47 13.48 0.58 8.95
C ALA A 47 14.41 1.38 9.88
N ALA A 48 15.61 1.74 9.40
CA ALA A 48 16.53 2.60 10.13
C ALA A 48 16.02 4.04 10.27
N LEU A 49 15.41 4.59 9.22
CA LEU A 49 14.86 5.95 9.21
C LEU A 49 13.75 6.11 10.25
N LEU A 50 12.87 5.11 10.35
CA LEU A 50 11.76 5.03 11.30
C LEU A 50 12.18 4.56 12.71
N GLU A 51 13.47 4.23 12.92
CA GLU A 51 13.99 3.73 14.20
C GLU A 51 13.19 2.52 14.71
N MET A 52 12.88 1.58 13.81
CA MET A 52 12.07 0.41 14.16
C MET A 52 12.84 -0.54 15.07
N THR A 53 12.14 -1.09 16.07
CA THR A 53 12.66 -2.20 16.86
C THR A 53 12.50 -3.53 16.12
N LYS A 54 13.26 -4.55 16.53
CA LYS A 54 13.13 -5.91 15.99
C LYS A 54 11.72 -6.49 16.20
N ASP A 55 11.10 -6.17 17.34
CA ASP A 55 9.76 -6.64 17.69
C ASP A 55 8.72 -6.05 16.73
N GLN A 56 8.82 -4.75 16.40
CA GLN A 56 7.95 -4.11 15.41
C GLN A 56 8.09 -4.77 14.03
N GLY A 57 9.33 -5.07 13.62
CA GLY A 57 9.61 -5.69 12.33
C GLY A 57 9.08 -7.13 12.17
N SER A 58 8.68 -7.77 13.28
CA SER A 58 8.17 -9.15 13.28
C SER A 58 6.63 -9.22 13.26
N GLN A 59 5.94 -8.07 13.31
CA GLN A 59 4.48 -8.00 13.29
C GLN A 59 3.93 -7.98 11.86
N SER A 60 2.68 -8.44 11.69
CA SER A 60 1.93 -8.27 10.44
C SER A 60 0.53 -7.73 10.76
N PRO A 61 0.16 -6.51 10.29
CA PRO A 61 1.02 -5.57 9.58
C PRO A 61 2.14 -4.99 10.46
N VAL A 62 3.24 -4.59 9.84
CA VAL A 62 4.28 -3.81 10.50
C VAL A 62 3.79 -2.37 10.67
N VAL A 63 3.69 -1.91 11.92
CA VAL A 63 3.20 -0.57 12.26
C VAL A 63 4.22 0.21 13.09
N VAL A 64 4.28 1.52 12.86
CA VAL A 64 5.09 2.46 13.64
C VAL A 64 4.21 3.52 14.26
N THR A 65 4.73 4.21 15.28
CA THR A 65 4.01 5.31 15.95
C THR A 65 4.05 6.60 15.12
N GLU A 66 3.09 7.49 15.37
CA GLU A 66 3.07 8.83 14.76
C GLU A 66 4.35 9.61 15.10
N ALA A 67 4.85 9.46 16.33
CA ALA A 67 6.10 10.06 16.75
C ALA A 67 7.30 9.58 15.92
N GLN A 68 7.35 8.28 15.54
CA GLN A 68 8.39 7.75 14.65
C GLN A 68 8.28 8.36 13.24
N LEU A 69 7.06 8.49 12.71
CA LEU A 69 6.83 9.15 11.42
C LEU A 69 7.29 10.63 11.44
N ILE A 70 6.88 11.40 12.45
CA ILE A 70 7.28 12.80 12.61
C ILE A 70 8.81 12.93 12.67
N LYS A 71 9.47 12.09 13.47
CA LYS A 71 10.94 12.06 13.55
C LYS A 71 11.58 11.75 12.20
N ALA A 72 11.04 10.79 11.46
CA ALA A 72 11.54 10.44 10.13
C ALA A 72 11.40 11.61 9.13
N LEU A 73 10.27 12.32 9.14
CA LEU A 73 10.07 13.51 8.31
C LEU A 73 11.02 14.65 8.72
N GLN A 74 11.26 14.84 10.01
CA GLN A 74 12.22 15.84 10.50
C GLN A 74 13.66 15.59 10.01
N LYS A 75 14.04 14.32 9.76
CA LYS A 75 15.36 13.97 9.19
C LYS A 75 15.49 14.32 7.70
N LEU A 76 14.38 14.60 7.01
CA LEU A 76 14.40 15.02 5.61
C LEU A 76 14.69 16.53 5.46
N VAL A 77 14.40 17.31 6.49
CA VAL A 77 14.57 18.77 6.50
C VAL A 77 16.05 19.13 6.60
N LYS A 78 16.57 19.88 5.63
CA LYS A 78 17.92 20.46 5.72
C LYS A 78 17.92 21.71 6.60
N GLU A 79 19.06 22.04 7.21
CA GLU A 79 19.18 23.19 8.13
C GLU A 79 18.84 24.53 7.48
N GLU A 80 19.05 24.67 6.17
CA GLU A 80 18.79 25.89 5.41
C GLU A 80 17.47 25.85 4.62
N GLU A 81 16.64 24.82 4.81
CA GLU A 81 15.41 24.65 4.02
C GLU A 81 14.29 25.60 4.49
N SER A 82 13.72 26.36 3.56
CA SER A 82 12.60 27.26 3.84
C SER A 82 11.26 26.50 3.96
N ASP A 83 10.26 27.13 4.59
CA ASP A 83 8.90 26.58 4.65
C ASP A 83 8.30 26.29 3.27
N GLY A 84 8.60 27.13 2.27
CA GLY A 84 8.13 26.95 0.89
C GLY A 84 8.77 25.75 0.19
N ASP A 85 10.07 25.54 0.43
CA ASP A 85 10.78 24.37 -0.06
C ASP A 85 10.23 23.09 0.56
N PHE A 86 9.98 23.09 1.87
CA PHE A 86 9.40 21.93 2.54
C PHE A 86 7.97 21.63 2.05
N ALA A 87 7.15 22.67 1.84
CA ALA A 87 5.80 22.52 1.33
C ALA A 87 5.78 21.87 -0.06
N SER A 88 6.61 22.33 -0.98
CA SER A 88 6.66 21.77 -2.34
C SER A 88 7.23 20.34 -2.36
N LYS A 89 8.26 20.06 -1.56
CA LYS A 89 8.98 18.78 -1.59
C LYS A 89 8.34 17.66 -0.79
N VAL A 90 7.63 18.00 0.30
CA VAL A 90 7.12 17.03 1.27
C VAL A 90 5.61 17.10 1.42
N VAL A 91 5.01 18.30 1.52
CA VAL A 91 3.57 18.43 1.76
C VAL A 91 2.75 17.96 0.55
N GLY A 92 3.18 18.28 -0.67
CA GLY A 92 2.52 17.77 -1.89
C GLY A 92 2.38 16.24 -1.92
N PRO A 93 3.51 15.49 -1.83
CA PRO A 93 3.47 14.03 -1.73
C PRO A 93 2.69 13.50 -0.51
N LEU A 94 2.75 14.19 0.64
CA LEU A 94 2.02 13.81 1.85
C LEU A 94 0.51 13.91 1.67
N VAL A 95 0.02 15.00 1.08
CA VAL A 95 -1.40 15.20 0.78
C VAL A 95 -1.88 14.14 -0.21
N ALA A 96 -1.15 13.93 -1.32
CA ALA A 96 -1.50 12.91 -2.31
C ALA A 96 -1.54 11.49 -1.70
N ALA A 97 -0.58 11.16 -0.83
CA ALA A 97 -0.58 9.88 -0.12
C ALA A 97 -1.74 9.74 0.87
N THR A 98 -2.15 10.84 1.51
CA THR A 98 -3.31 10.88 2.42
C THR A 98 -4.59 10.62 1.66
N GLU A 99 -4.82 11.32 0.54
CA GLU A 99 -5.99 11.14 -0.32
C GLU A 99 -6.07 9.70 -0.83
N ARG A 100 -4.94 9.15 -1.30
CA ARG A 100 -4.87 7.76 -1.73
C ARG A 100 -5.21 6.78 -0.61
N ALA A 101 -4.65 6.98 0.59
CA ALA A 101 -4.91 6.09 1.72
C ALA A 101 -6.39 6.13 2.15
N GLN A 102 -6.99 7.33 2.24
CA GLN A 102 -8.41 7.50 2.56
C GLN A 102 -9.33 6.85 1.52
N HIS A 103 -8.99 7.03 0.25
CA HIS A 103 -9.70 6.40 -0.86
C HIS A 103 -9.60 4.87 -0.77
N ALA A 104 -8.38 4.34 -0.59
CA ALA A 104 -8.15 2.90 -0.43
C ALA A 104 -8.94 2.31 0.75
N CYS A 105 -8.97 3.00 1.90
CA CYS A 105 -9.77 2.59 3.05
C CYS A 105 -11.28 2.54 2.73
N THR A 106 -11.77 3.49 1.92
CA THR A 106 -13.18 3.50 1.49
C THR A 106 -13.47 2.34 0.54
N GLN A 107 -12.63 2.16 -0.49
CA GLN A 107 -12.82 1.11 -1.48
C GLN A 107 -12.68 -0.29 -0.87
N ILE A 108 -11.69 -0.51 0.00
CA ILE A 108 -11.49 -1.82 0.64
C ILE A 108 -12.66 -2.17 1.55
N ALA A 109 -13.31 -1.21 2.21
CA ALA A 109 -14.49 -1.49 3.02
C ALA A 109 -15.66 -2.03 2.18
N LEU A 110 -15.83 -1.52 0.96
CA LEU A 110 -16.84 -1.99 0.01
C LEU A 110 -16.48 -3.34 -0.61
N LEU A 111 -15.19 -3.55 -0.92
CA LEU A 111 -14.68 -4.73 -1.61
C LEU A 111 -14.45 -5.93 -0.69
N ARG A 112 -14.24 -5.69 0.62
CA ARG A 112 -13.85 -6.70 1.60
C ARG A 112 -14.72 -7.96 1.57
N PRO A 113 -16.07 -7.90 1.57
CA PRO A 113 -16.88 -9.12 1.57
C PRO A 113 -16.61 -10.02 0.34
N ALA A 114 -16.48 -9.42 -0.85
CA ALA A 114 -16.20 -10.17 -2.08
C ALA A 114 -14.76 -10.69 -2.10
N LEU A 115 -13.78 -9.90 -1.62
CA LEU A 115 -12.39 -10.34 -1.49
C LEU A 115 -12.25 -11.52 -0.52
N GLU A 116 -12.94 -11.48 0.62
CA GLU A 116 -12.98 -12.58 1.60
C GLU A 116 -13.60 -13.83 0.98
N ARG A 117 -14.71 -13.69 0.24
CA ARG A 117 -15.35 -14.81 -0.46
C ARG A 117 -14.46 -15.43 -1.53
N LEU A 118 -13.79 -14.61 -2.35
CA LEU A 118 -12.82 -15.10 -3.36
C LEU A 118 -11.67 -15.87 -2.69
N HIS A 119 -11.12 -15.33 -1.60
CA HIS A 119 -10.06 -15.98 -0.83
C HIS A 119 -10.52 -17.32 -0.27
N GLU A 120 -11.70 -17.37 0.36
CA GLU A 120 -12.29 -18.58 0.92
C GLU A 120 -12.49 -19.66 -0.16
N ARG A 121 -13.12 -19.29 -1.28
CA ARG A 121 -13.39 -20.21 -2.40
C ARG A 121 -12.13 -20.75 -3.05
N SER A 122 -11.10 -19.92 -3.16
CA SER A 122 -9.80 -20.31 -3.72
C SER A 122 -8.87 -20.99 -2.71
N GLY A 123 -9.21 -21.01 -1.42
CA GLY A 123 -8.31 -21.43 -0.34
C GLY A 123 -7.03 -20.60 -0.28
N GLY A 124 -7.09 -19.33 -0.71
CA GLY A 124 -5.97 -18.41 -0.78
C GLY A 124 -4.92 -18.73 -1.85
N ALA A 125 -5.25 -19.55 -2.85
CA ALA A 125 -4.29 -19.97 -3.88
C ALA A 125 -3.75 -18.77 -4.70
N CYS A 126 -2.43 -18.57 -4.69
CA CYS A 126 -1.77 -17.45 -5.36
C CYS A 126 -2.09 -17.40 -6.85
N LYS A 127 -2.22 -18.56 -7.51
CA LYS A 127 -2.56 -18.64 -8.93
C LYS A 127 -3.93 -18.02 -9.23
N THR A 128 -4.95 -18.35 -8.43
CA THR A 128 -6.30 -17.78 -8.62
C THR A 128 -6.32 -16.29 -8.31
N LEU A 129 -5.68 -15.88 -7.22
CA LEU A 129 -5.62 -14.45 -6.84
C LEU A 129 -4.86 -13.63 -7.89
N TYR A 130 -3.81 -14.22 -8.49
CA TYR A 130 -3.10 -13.65 -9.62
C TYR A 130 -4.00 -13.53 -10.85
N GLU A 131 -4.75 -14.56 -11.23
CA GLU A 131 -5.67 -14.51 -12.38
C GLU A 131 -6.70 -13.38 -12.22
N PHE A 132 -7.23 -13.21 -11.00
CA PHE A 132 -8.08 -12.07 -10.65
C PHE A 132 -7.34 -10.73 -10.82
N PHE A 133 -6.16 -10.60 -10.24
CA PHE A 133 -5.37 -9.36 -10.31
C PHE A 133 -4.99 -9.01 -11.77
N SER A 134 -4.58 -9.99 -12.57
CA SER A 134 -4.24 -9.81 -13.98
C SER A 134 -5.43 -9.27 -14.78
N ASP A 135 -6.66 -9.67 -14.47
CA ASP A 135 -7.84 -9.15 -15.13
C ASP A 135 -8.15 -7.68 -14.81
N LEU A 136 -7.57 -7.13 -13.73
CA LEU A 136 -7.65 -5.71 -13.39
C LEU A 136 -6.56 -4.88 -14.09
N LEU A 137 -5.43 -5.49 -14.45
CA LEU A 137 -4.34 -4.78 -15.10
C LEU A 137 -4.69 -4.36 -16.54
N PRO A 138 -4.13 -3.24 -17.02
CA PRO A 138 -4.08 -2.92 -18.44
C PRO A 138 -3.44 -4.06 -19.27
N GLU A 139 -3.94 -4.28 -20.48
CA GLU A 139 -3.55 -5.44 -21.32
C GLU A 139 -2.05 -5.48 -21.64
N ASP A 140 -1.42 -4.31 -21.84
CA ASP A 140 0.01 -4.14 -22.08
C ASP A 140 0.87 -4.54 -20.87
N GLN A 141 0.34 -4.42 -19.65
CA GLN A 141 1.02 -4.81 -18.42
C GLN A 141 0.84 -6.30 -18.09
N ARG A 142 -0.29 -6.92 -18.51
CA ARG A 142 -0.58 -8.34 -18.25
C ARG A 142 0.50 -9.28 -18.78
N ALA A 143 0.98 -9.03 -19.99
CA ALA A 143 1.93 -9.92 -20.67
C ALA A 143 3.31 -9.97 -19.99
N GLN A 144 3.65 -8.96 -19.18
CA GLN A 144 4.95 -8.83 -18.52
C GLN A 144 4.93 -9.27 -17.06
N PHE A 145 3.74 -9.53 -16.52
CA PHE A 145 3.56 -9.85 -15.11
C PHE A 145 3.44 -11.36 -14.93
N SER A 146 4.23 -11.95 -14.03
CA SER A 146 4.17 -13.38 -13.70
C SER A 146 3.59 -13.59 -12.30
N VAL A 147 3.15 -14.82 -11.99
CA VAL A 147 2.71 -15.19 -10.62
C VAL A 147 3.81 -14.92 -9.59
N GLN A 148 5.07 -15.16 -9.96
CA GLN A 148 6.23 -14.91 -9.11
C GLN A 148 6.42 -13.41 -8.84
N ALA A 149 6.25 -12.57 -9.88
CA ALA A 149 6.28 -11.12 -9.74
C ALA A 149 5.10 -10.62 -8.89
N PHE A 150 3.90 -11.17 -9.08
CA PHE A 150 2.73 -10.88 -8.26
C PHE A 150 2.99 -11.21 -6.78
N ASN A 151 3.52 -12.40 -6.50
CA ASN A 151 3.88 -12.80 -5.14
C ASN A 151 4.90 -11.85 -4.51
N ALA A 152 5.96 -11.52 -5.24
CA ALA A 152 7.06 -10.70 -4.72
C ALA A 152 6.69 -9.22 -4.56
N VAL A 153 5.96 -8.65 -5.53
CA VAL A 153 5.72 -7.20 -5.64
C VAL A 153 4.38 -6.80 -5.03
N VAL A 154 3.32 -7.55 -5.34
CA VAL A 154 1.95 -7.20 -4.90
C VAL A 154 1.69 -7.81 -3.54
N MET A 155 1.80 -9.13 -3.42
CA MET A 155 1.54 -9.85 -2.16
C MET A 155 2.67 -9.71 -1.14
N ARG A 156 3.87 -9.31 -1.59
CA ARG A 156 5.09 -9.14 -0.77
C ARG A 156 5.45 -10.39 0.06
N VAL A 157 5.27 -11.55 -0.55
CA VAL A 157 5.64 -12.87 -0.01
C VAL A 157 6.74 -13.50 -0.87
N SER A 158 7.20 -14.69 -0.47
CA SER A 158 8.18 -15.44 -1.29
C SER A 158 7.62 -15.68 -2.70
N PRO A 159 8.43 -15.55 -3.76
CA PRO A 159 8.00 -15.86 -5.13
C PRO A 159 7.43 -17.28 -5.28
N ALA A 160 7.90 -18.22 -4.45
CA ALA A 160 7.46 -19.61 -4.42
C ALA A 160 6.23 -19.88 -3.53
N THR A 161 5.63 -18.84 -2.95
CA THR A 161 4.42 -18.99 -2.13
C THR A 161 3.25 -19.46 -2.98
N GLU A 162 2.63 -20.57 -2.59
CA GLU A 162 1.46 -21.12 -3.28
C GLU A 162 0.14 -20.63 -2.72
N LYS A 163 0.13 -20.23 -1.44
CA LYS A 163 -1.06 -19.74 -0.72
C LYS A 163 -0.72 -18.55 0.16
N VAL A 164 -1.61 -17.56 0.18
CA VAL A 164 -1.53 -16.41 1.08
C VAL A 164 -2.67 -16.45 2.11
N GLY A 165 -2.41 -15.95 3.31
CA GLY A 165 -3.46 -15.75 4.31
C GLY A 165 -4.37 -14.58 3.95
N ILE A 166 -5.61 -14.59 4.43
CA ILE A 166 -6.61 -13.55 4.13
C ILE A 166 -6.14 -12.15 4.51
N GLN A 167 -5.51 -11.99 5.68
CA GLN A 167 -5.00 -10.68 6.12
C GLN A 167 -3.94 -10.14 5.15
N GLN A 168 -3.01 -10.97 4.70
CA GLN A 168 -2.00 -10.56 3.72
C GLN A 168 -2.63 -10.16 2.40
N PHE A 169 -3.62 -10.92 1.93
CA PHE A 169 -4.33 -10.62 0.69
C PHE A 169 -5.04 -9.26 0.78
N LEU A 170 -5.83 -9.03 1.83
CA LEU A 170 -6.57 -7.78 2.02
C LEU A 170 -5.64 -6.57 2.15
N LEU A 171 -4.57 -6.68 2.94
CA LEU A 171 -3.59 -5.60 3.10
C LEU A 171 -2.85 -5.30 1.79
N SER A 172 -2.45 -6.34 1.06
CA SER A 172 -1.75 -6.17 -0.21
C SER A 172 -2.67 -5.55 -1.27
N PHE A 173 -3.95 -5.91 -1.26
CA PHE A 173 -4.95 -5.34 -2.16
C PHE A 173 -5.20 -3.86 -1.81
N GLU A 174 -5.43 -3.55 -0.53
CA GLU A 174 -5.56 -2.17 -0.04
C GLU A 174 -4.34 -1.31 -0.41
N ASP A 175 -3.12 -1.85 -0.26
CA ASP A 175 -1.89 -1.16 -0.61
C ASP A 175 -1.72 -0.94 -2.13
N SER A 176 -2.43 -1.71 -2.96
CA SER A 176 -2.38 -1.63 -4.41
C SER A 176 -3.42 -0.69 -5.00
N ILE A 177 -4.49 -0.36 -4.26
CA ILE A 177 -5.53 0.58 -4.70
C ILE A 177 -4.93 1.97 -4.91
N ASP A 178 -5.22 2.57 -6.07
CA ASP A 178 -4.97 3.98 -6.35
C ASP A 178 -6.27 4.79 -6.44
N VAL A 179 -6.16 6.10 -6.65
CA VAL A 179 -7.31 7.03 -6.67
C VAL A 179 -8.24 6.82 -7.86
N SER A 180 -7.82 6.09 -8.89
CA SER A 180 -8.60 5.79 -10.10
C SER A 180 -9.38 4.47 -10.00
N ASP A 181 -8.97 3.59 -9.10
CA ASP A 181 -9.64 2.35 -8.75
C ASP A 181 -10.93 2.63 -7.98
N ASN A 182 -11.99 1.86 -8.26
CA ASN A 182 -13.20 1.96 -7.48
C ASN A 182 -13.97 0.62 -7.47
N ALA A 183 -14.86 0.48 -6.49
CA ALA A 183 -15.64 -0.74 -6.30
C ALA A 183 -16.53 -1.06 -7.52
N GLU A 184 -17.05 -0.06 -8.22
CA GLU A 184 -17.88 -0.26 -9.41
C GLU A 184 -17.12 -0.97 -10.55
N LYS A 185 -15.82 -0.72 -10.69
CA LYS A 185 -14.95 -1.38 -11.67
C LYS A 185 -14.47 -2.76 -11.20
N ILE A 186 -14.15 -2.88 -9.92
CA ILE A 186 -13.47 -4.07 -9.36
C ILE A 186 -14.47 -5.19 -9.02
N LEU A 187 -15.65 -4.85 -8.46
CA LEU A 187 -16.64 -5.84 -8.04
C LEU A 187 -17.09 -6.78 -9.17
N PRO A 188 -17.43 -6.30 -10.38
CA PRO A 188 -17.84 -7.21 -11.46
C PRO A 188 -16.75 -8.23 -11.84
N VAL A 189 -15.48 -7.83 -11.76
CA VAL A 189 -14.35 -8.72 -12.02
C VAL A 189 -14.20 -9.73 -10.89
N LEU A 190 -14.30 -9.30 -9.63
CA LEU A 190 -14.27 -10.17 -8.46
C LEU A 190 -15.36 -11.25 -8.52
N GLU A 191 -16.62 -10.85 -8.72
CA GLU A 191 -17.76 -11.78 -8.76
C GLU A 191 -17.58 -12.81 -9.89
N ARG A 192 -17.13 -12.38 -11.08
CA ARG A 192 -16.83 -13.31 -12.18
C ARG A 192 -15.79 -14.37 -11.81
N HIS A 193 -14.78 -14.02 -10.99
CA HIS A 193 -13.79 -14.99 -10.52
C HIS A 193 -14.33 -15.89 -9.41
N ILE A 194 -15.22 -15.38 -8.56
CA ILE A 194 -15.92 -16.17 -7.54
C ILE A 194 -16.84 -17.21 -8.19
N ASP A 195 -17.58 -16.81 -9.23
CA ASP A 195 -18.54 -17.68 -9.94
C ASP A 195 -17.87 -18.88 -10.63
N LYS A 196 -16.57 -18.82 -10.93
CA LYS A 196 -15.80 -19.98 -11.45
C LYS A 196 -15.78 -21.15 -10.47
N PHE A 197 -15.99 -20.90 -9.18
CA PHE A 197 -16.04 -21.92 -8.13
C PHE A 197 -17.44 -22.46 -7.89
N ASP A 198 -18.47 -21.70 -8.26
CA ASP A 198 -19.88 -22.03 -8.10
C ASP A 198 -20.53 -22.05 -9.51
N PRO A 199 -20.17 -23.00 -10.40
CA PRO A 199 -20.78 -23.07 -11.73
C PRO A 199 -22.30 -23.19 -11.54
N ALA A 200 -23.05 -22.29 -12.17
CA ALA A 200 -24.51 -22.37 -12.18
C ALA A 200 -24.93 -23.81 -12.54
N PRO A 201 -25.89 -24.41 -11.83
CA PRO A 201 -26.36 -25.73 -12.18
C PRO A 201 -26.83 -25.71 -13.64
N PRO A 202 -26.54 -26.78 -14.41
CA PRO A 202 -26.92 -26.87 -15.83
C PRO A 202 -28.43 -26.75 -16.05
#